data_AF-A0A820QL42-F1
#
_entry.id   AF-A0A820QL42-F1
#
_cell.length_a   1.000
_cell.length_b   1.000
_cell.length_c   1.000
_cell.angle_alpha   90.00
_cell.angle_beta   90.00
_cell.angle_gamma   90.00
#
_symmetry.space_group_name_H-M   'P 1'
#
loop_
_entity.id
_entity.type
_entity.pdbx_description
1 polymer ?
#
loop_
_entity_poly.entity_id
_entity_poly.type
_entity_poly.pdbx_seq_one_letter_code
_entity_poly.pdbx_strand_id
1 'polypeptide(L)'
;MANALFAGSSPLEESSIIPTRKTSRANSTLASRHLSTSHVSPVVHAPFMTEALAEARAGLNEGGIPIGCVLVRNGQIIARGHNRRIQRSSVILHAEMDCLESAGR
;
A
#
# COMPACT_ATOMS: atom_id res chain seq x y z
N MET A 1 -46.55 -17.99 24.71
CA MET A 1 -45.55 -18.90 25.30
C MET A 1 -44.19 -18.20 25.22
N ALA A 2 -43.49 -18.08 26.34
CA ALA A 2 -42.26 -17.29 26.53
C ALA A 2 -41.07 -18.19 26.94
N ASN A 3 -39.86 -17.59 26.92
CA ASN A 3 -38.53 -18.05 27.39
C ASN A 3 -37.72 -18.90 26.38
N ALA A 4 -36.37 -18.79 26.27
CA ALA A 4 -35.29 -18.44 27.22
C ALA A 4 -34.01 -17.96 26.45
N LEU A 5 -33.25 -16.92 26.89
CA LEU A 5 -31.97 -16.92 27.68
C LEU A 5 -30.77 -17.63 27.02
N PHE A 6 -29.48 -17.32 27.20
CA PHE A 6 -28.61 -16.18 27.56
C PHE A 6 -27.15 -16.74 27.49
N ALA A 7 -26.18 -15.93 27.02
CA ALA A 7 -24.70 -15.95 27.23
C ALA A 7 -23.80 -17.24 27.20
N GLY A 8 -22.57 -17.04 26.73
CA GLY A 8 -21.35 -17.84 27.02
C GLY A 8 -20.30 -17.67 25.90
N SER A 9 -19.25 -16.83 26.01
CA SER A 9 -18.02 -16.90 26.83
C SER A 9 -16.79 -17.38 26.02
N SER A 10 -15.88 -16.42 25.75
CA SER A 10 -14.41 -16.49 25.55
C SER A 10 -13.74 -17.72 24.90
N PRO A 11 -12.84 -17.53 23.91
CA PRO A 11 -11.85 -18.54 23.55
C PRO A 11 -10.67 -18.51 24.53
N LEU A 12 -10.42 -19.64 25.20
CA LEU A 12 -9.23 -19.89 26.02
C LEU A 12 -8.12 -20.54 25.18
N GLU A 13 -6.91 -20.00 25.37
CA GLU A 13 -5.62 -20.70 25.45
C GLU A 13 -5.11 -21.48 24.24
N GLU A 14 -4.25 -20.80 23.48
CA GLU A 14 -3.28 -21.39 22.56
C GLU A 14 -2.00 -21.74 23.35
N SER A 15 -1.84 -23.01 23.72
CA SER A 15 -0.58 -23.54 24.26
C SER A 15 0.03 -24.57 23.31
N SER A 16 1.01 -24.14 22.51
CA SER A 16 1.89 -25.05 21.78
C SER A 16 3.36 -24.61 21.90
N ILE A 17 3.95 -25.07 23.01
CA ILE A 17 5.29 -25.65 23.14
C ILE A 17 6.28 -25.32 21.99
N ILE A 18 7.18 -24.35 22.23
CA ILE A 18 8.39 -24.15 21.43
C ILE A 18 9.60 -24.70 22.22
N PRO A 19 10.40 -25.64 21.67
CA PRO A 19 11.54 -26.20 22.38
C PRO A 19 12.72 -25.23 22.43
N THR A 20 13.35 -25.12 23.61
CA THR A 20 14.54 -24.29 23.85
C THR A 20 15.81 -24.98 23.32
N ARG A 21 16.57 -24.30 22.45
CA ARG A 21 17.93 -24.72 22.06
C ARG A 21 18.94 -23.70 22.58
N LYS A 22 19.70 -24.10 23.61
CA LYS A 22 20.92 -23.41 24.06
C LYS A 22 22.02 -23.59 23.02
N THR A 23 22.59 -22.51 22.50
CA THR A 23 23.95 -22.50 21.92
C THR A 23 24.69 -21.20 22.21
N SER A 24 25.99 -21.35 22.38
CA SER A 24 26.99 -20.49 23.03
C SER A 24 27.27 -19.12 22.42
N ARG A 25 27.69 -18.19 23.30
CA ARG A 25 28.33 -16.89 23.00
C ARG A 25 29.42 -16.97 21.93
N ALA A 26 29.37 -16.06 20.97
CA ALA A 26 30.54 -15.52 20.28
C ALA A 26 30.37 -13.99 20.20
N ASN A 27 31.23 -13.26 20.92
CA ASN A 27 31.34 -11.81 20.79
C ASN A 27 32.02 -11.50 19.46
N SER A 28 31.33 -10.81 18.55
CA SER A 28 31.99 -10.06 17.48
C SER A 28 31.57 -8.60 17.59
N THR A 29 32.51 -7.77 18.00
CA THR A 29 32.41 -6.32 17.98
C THR A 29 32.43 -5.85 16.54
N LEU A 30 31.25 -5.68 15.94
CA LEU A 30 31.07 -4.91 14.71
C LEU A 30 30.44 -3.57 15.10
N ALA A 31 31.25 -2.52 15.04
CA ALA A 31 30.84 -1.14 15.26
C ALA A 31 29.62 -0.82 14.40
N SER A 32 28.49 -0.52 15.06
CA SER A 32 27.26 -0.06 14.41
C SER A 32 27.55 1.27 13.72
N ARG A 33 27.82 1.22 12.41
CA ARG A 33 27.80 2.40 11.56
C ARG A 33 26.35 2.87 11.49
N HIS A 34 26.01 3.81 12.36
CA HIS A 34 24.73 4.50 12.36
C HIS A 34 24.61 5.24 11.02
N LEU A 35 23.92 4.65 10.04
CA LEU A 35 23.45 5.43 8.90
C LEU A 35 22.46 6.45 9.47
N SER A 36 22.76 7.74 9.31
CA SER A 36 21.83 8.82 9.66
C SER A 36 20.64 8.70 8.72
N THR A 37 19.55 8.13 9.20
CA THR A 37 18.26 8.21 8.52
C THR A 37 17.86 9.69 8.52
N SER A 38 18.21 10.40 7.45
CA SER A 38 17.71 11.75 7.18
C SER A 38 16.19 11.68 7.33
N HIS A 39 15.65 12.47 8.26
CA HIS A 39 14.26 12.40 8.68
C HIS A 39 13.32 12.43 7.47
N VAL A 40 12.72 11.29 7.15
CA VAL A 40 11.61 11.23 6.18
C VAL A 40 10.38 11.64 6.96
N SER A 41 9.90 12.87 6.72
CA SER A 41 8.62 13.31 7.27
C SER A 41 7.53 12.31 6.87
N PRO A 42 6.60 11.95 7.78
CA PRO A 42 5.54 11.01 7.45
C PRO A 42 4.71 11.55 6.29
N VAL A 43 4.76 10.84 5.15
CA VAL A 43 3.96 11.17 3.99
C VAL A 43 2.52 10.78 4.29
N VAL A 44 1.62 11.76 4.35
CA VAL A 44 0.19 11.50 4.48
C VAL A 44 -0.32 10.99 3.13
N HIS A 45 -0.60 9.68 3.02
CA HIS A 45 -0.99 9.06 1.75
C HIS A 45 -2.45 9.26 1.37
N ALA A 46 -3.35 9.41 2.35
CA ALA A 46 -4.80 9.52 2.14
C ALA A 46 -5.21 10.53 1.04
N PRO A 47 -4.74 11.80 1.02
CA PRO A 47 -5.13 12.75 -0.03
C PRO A 47 -4.65 12.34 -1.42
N PHE A 48 -3.47 11.72 -1.53
CA PHE A 48 -2.96 11.23 -2.82
C PHE A 48 -3.79 10.04 -3.32
N MET A 49 -4.25 9.17 -2.42
CA MET A 49 -5.14 8.07 -2.78
C MET A 49 -6.52 8.55 -3.24
N THR A 50 -7.04 9.65 -2.67
CA THR A 50 -8.29 10.26 -3.15
C THR A 50 -8.17 10.71 -4.61
N GLU A 51 -7.02 11.27 -4.99
CA GLU A 51 -6.75 11.72 -6.36
C GLU A 51 -6.59 10.53 -7.32
N ALA A 52 -5.90 9.46 -6.90
CA ALA A 52 -5.82 8.23 -7.70
C ALA A 52 -7.21 7.59 -7.92
N LEU A 53 -8.09 7.65 -6.92
CA LEU A 53 -9.47 7.20 -7.07
C LEU A 53 -10.29 8.10 -8.02
N ALA A 54 -10.00 9.40 -8.09
CA ALA A 54 -10.63 10.30 -9.05
C ALA A 54 -10.24 9.92 -10.49
N GLU A 55 -8.97 9.62 -10.73
CA GLU A 55 -8.48 9.10 -12.02
C GLU A 55 -9.10 7.74 -12.37
N ALA A 56 -9.21 6.82 -11.42
CA ALA A 56 -9.88 5.54 -11.63
C ALA A 56 -11.35 5.70 -12.08
N ARG A 57 -12.06 6.68 -11.49
CA ARG A 57 -13.43 7.03 -11.89
C ARG A 57 -13.48 7.66 -13.29
N ALA A 58 -12.50 8.49 -13.64
CA ALA A 58 -12.40 9.04 -14.99
C ALA A 58 -12.22 7.92 -16.03
N GLY A 59 -11.29 7.00 -15.80
CA GLY A 59 -11.09 5.83 -16.66
C GLY A 59 -12.34 4.96 -16.77
N LEU A 60 -13.10 4.78 -15.68
CA LEU A 60 -14.40 4.08 -15.73
C LEU A 60 -15.41 4.80 -16.62
N ASN A 61 -15.53 6.12 -16.51
CA ASN A 61 -16.47 6.92 -17.29
C ASN A 61 -16.14 6.91 -18.79
N GLU A 62 -14.88 6.67 -19.14
CA GLU A 62 -14.42 6.45 -20.52
C GLU A 62 -14.66 5.01 -21.02
N GLY A 63 -15.23 4.12 -20.19
CA GLY A 63 -15.46 2.71 -20.51
C GLY A 63 -14.22 1.83 -20.31
N GLY A 64 -13.20 2.33 -19.62
CA GLY A 64 -11.94 1.63 -19.32
C GLY A 64 -11.98 0.80 -18.04
N ILE A 65 -10.80 0.26 -17.68
CA ILE A 65 -10.61 -0.46 -16.41
C ILE A 65 -10.42 0.59 -15.30
N PRO A 66 -11.17 0.55 -14.18
CA PRO A 66 -11.16 1.61 -13.17
C PRO A 66 -9.93 1.53 -12.26
N ILE A 67 -8.76 1.91 -12.79
CA ILE A 67 -7.49 1.97 -12.07
C ILE A 67 -6.88 3.35 -12.34
N GLY A 68 -6.49 4.05 -11.28
CA GLY A 68 -5.85 5.36 -11.35
C GLY A 68 -4.52 5.38 -10.60
N CYS A 69 -3.68 6.33 -10.96
CA CYS A 69 -2.32 6.51 -10.46
C CYS A 69 -2.01 7.99 -10.29
N VAL A 70 -1.21 8.32 -9.27
CA VAL A 70 -0.64 9.64 -9.07
C VAL A 70 0.85 9.50 -8.78
N LEU A 71 1.66 10.39 -9.35
CA LEU A 71 3.09 10.50 -9.08
C LEU A 71 3.32 11.68 -8.15
N VAL A 72 3.92 11.43 -6.99
CA VAL A 72 4.14 12.44 -5.95
C VAL A 72 5.63 12.67 -5.75
N ARG A 73 6.06 13.93 -5.78
CA ARG A 73 7.43 14.36 -5.46
C ARG A 73 7.36 15.51 -4.47
N ASN A 74 8.11 15.41 -3.36
CA ASN A 74 8.17 16.43 -2.31
C ASN A 74 6.78 16.85 -1.79
N GLY A 75 5.87 15.89 -1.63
CA GLY A 75 4.50 16.14 -1.15
C GLY A 75 3.55 16.77 -2.18
N GLN A 76 3.98 16.92 -3.44
CA GLN A 76 3.16 17.48 -4.52
C GLN A 76 2.91 16.44 -5.59
N ILE A 77 1.67 16.38 -6.10
CA ILE A 77 1.35 15.55 -7.26
C ILE A 77 1.94 16.22 -8.50
N ILE A 78 2.87 15.54 -9.16
CA ILE A 78 3.52 16.01 -10.39
C ILE A 78 2.93 15.37 -11.65
N ALA A 79 2.22 14.25 -11.50
CA ALA A 79 1.48 13.64 -12.60
C ALA A 79 0.30 12.79 -12.10
N ARG A 80 -0.65 12.56 -13.00
CA ARG A 80 -1.85 11.74 -12.81
C ARG A 80 -2.05 10.90 -14.06
N GLY A 81 -2.68 9.74 -13.90
CA GLY A 81 -3.07 8.92 -15.03
C GLY A 81 -4.06 7.84 -14.63
N HIS A 82 -4.74 7.27 -15.61
CA HIS A 82 -5.63 6.14 -15.44
C HIS A 82 -5.41 5.10 -16.53
N ASN A 83 -5.94 3.90 -16.31
CA ASN A 83 -5.80 2.83 -17.28
C ASN A 83 -6.51 3.21 -18.60
N ARG A 84 -5.74 3.21 -19.69
CA ARG A 84 -6.20 3.51 -21.05
C ARG A 84 -6.09 2.33 -21.99
N ARG A 85 -5.96 1.11 -21.47
CA ARG A 85 -5.81 -0.10 -22.28
C ARG A 85 -6.96 -0.26 -23.28
N ILE A 86 -8.19 -0.03 -22.84
CA ILE A 86 -9.38 -0.22 -23.69
C ILE A 86 -9.49 0.95 -24.67
N GLN A 87 -9.40 2.18 -24.15
CA GLN A 87 -9.56 3.43 -24.88
C GLN A 87 -8.52 3.60 -26.00
N ARG A 88 -7.33 3.03 -25.84
CA ARG A 88 -6.22 3.11 -26.80
C ARG A 88 -5.87 1.77 -27.44
N SER A 89 -6.64 0.71 -27.18
CA SER A 89 -6.34 -0.66 -27.65
C SER A 89 -4.88 -1.08 -27.37
N SER A 90 -4.39 -0.77 -26.17
CA SER A 90 -2.99 -0.95 -25.78
C SER A 90 -2.84 -1.94 -24.64
N VAL A 91 -1.88 -2.87 -24.76
CA VAL A 91 -1.58 -3.84 -23.69
C VAL A 91 -0.68 -3.27 -22.59
N ILE A 92 -0.12 -2.07 -22.77
CA ILE A 92 0.86 -1.47 -21.85
C ILE A 92 0.38 -0.18 -21.18
N LEU A 93 -0.68 0.47 -21.68
CA LEU A 93 -1.19 1.73 -21.13
C LEU A 93 -2.03 1.49 -19.86
N HIS A 94 -1.37 0.98 -18.84
CA HIS A 94 -1.86 0.94 -17.46
C HIS A 94 -1.83 2.34 -16.85
N ALA A 95 -2.45 2.51 -15.67
CA ALA A 95 -2.52 3.80 -15.00
C ALA A 95 -1.13 4.35 -14.65
N GLU A 96 -0.20 3.48 -14.25
CA GLU A 96 1.18 3.85 -13.94
C GLU A 96 1.91 4.39 -15.16
N MET A 97 1.73 3.75 -16.32
CA MET A 97 2.38 4.16 -17.57
C MET A 97 1.78 5.46 -18.10
N ASP A 98 0.46 5.61 -18.09
CA ASP A 98 -0.22 6.87 -18.46
C ASP A 98 0.18 8.03 -17.52
N CYS A 99 0.36 7.75 -16.23
CA CYS A 99 0.83 8.71 -15.24
C CYS A 99 2.29 9.13 -15.51
N LEU A 100 3.18 8.18 -15.81
CA LEU A 100 4.57 8.48 -16.19
C LEU A 100 4.65 9.27 -17.50
N GLU A 101 3.87 8.91 -18.51
CA GLU A 101 3.79 9.66 -19.77
C GLU A 101 3.31 11.10 -19.54
N SER A 102 2.33 11.29 -18.64
CA SER A 102 1.79 12.60 -18.27
C SER A 102 2.78 13.46 -17.46
N ALA A 103 3.79 12.84 -16.82
CA ALA A 103 4.83 13.56 -16.09
C ALA A 103 5.86 14.26 -17.00
N GLY A 104 5.88 13.92 -18.30
CA GLY A 104 6.86 14.42 -19.27
C GLY A 104 8.15 13.59 -19.35
N ARG A 105 9.02 13.93 -20.32
CA ARG A 105 10.36 13.37 -20.53
C ARG A 105 11.44 14.29 -19.95
#